data_AF-A0A350BS53-F1
#
_entry.id   AF-A0A350BS53-F1
#
_cell.length_a   1.000
_cell.length_b   1.000
_cell.length_c   1.000
_cell.angle_alpha   90.00
_cell.angle_beta   90.00
_cell.angle_gamma   90.00
#
_symmetry.space_group_name_H-M   'P 1'
#
loop_
_entity.id
_entity.type
_entity.pdbx_description
1 polymer ?
#
loop_
_entity_poly.entity_id
_entity_poly.type
_entity_poly.pdbx_seq_one_letter_code
_entity_poly.pdbx_strand_id
1 'polypeptide(L)'
;MKNITLFTAILLTSVLSFGQNPSMTIAHSGIVTAPSSNDKSLTVYVGDSIDFIHGSGGSHPMTEGWQTGEISTPITFSTQTVTSSNPSTTFALNTAGTYYFHCGTNPGNTNNWGKITVLPITTGIDENKTVEYKIYPNPVSNILTIEGLKGTSEIYNLLGKKVIESNSQTINIENLPKGNYVIKIGEYSSTFIKN
;
A
#
# COMPACT_ATOMS: atom_id res chain seq x y z
N MET A 1 52.80 25.46 28.59
CA MET A 1 52.39 24.54 27.50
C MET A 1 50.89 24.66 27.34
N LYS A 2 50.41 25.13 26.19
CA LYS A 2 49.03 25.58 25.96
C LYS A 2 48.28 24.47 25.22
N ASN A 3 47.27 23.86 25.84
CA ASN A 3 46.47 22.81 25.22
C ASN A 3 45.52 23.42 24.19
N ILE A 4 45.68 23.06 22.92
CA ILE A 4 44.77 23.43 21.84
C ILE A 4 43.80 22.28 21.64
N THR A 5 42.56 22.46 22.09
CA THR A 5 41.46 21.54 21.85
C THR A 5 40.95 21.76 20.43
N LEU A 6 41.12 20.78 19.55
CA LEU A 6 40.65 20.82 18.16
C LEU A 6 39.17 20.39 18.15
N PHE A 7 38.26 21.35 17.94
CA PHE A 7 36.85 21.05 17.66
C PHE A 7 36.72 20.66 16.18
N THR A 8 36.57 19.37 15.90
CA THR A 8 36.16 18.87 14.59
C THR A 8 34.67 19.16 14.41
N ALA A 9 34.34 20.21 13.65
CA ALA A 9 32.99 20.43 13.17
C ALA A 9 32.67 19.38 12.09
N ILE A 10 31.89 18.36 12.44
CA ILE A 10 31.29 17.45 11.45
C ILE A 10 30.22 18.26 10.74
N LEU A 11 30.54 18.79 9.56
CA LEU A 11 29.57 19.38 8.67
C LEU A 11 28.72 18.25 8.07
N LEU A 12 27.58 17.97 8.71
CA LEU A 12 26.61 17.01 8.21
C LEU A 12 25.88 17.66 7.02
N THR A 13 26.46 17.56 5.82
CA THR A 13 25.77 17.98 4.60
C THR A 13 24.65 16.97 4.31
N SER A 14 23.44 17.25 4.78
CA SER A 14 22.24 16.57 4.31
C SER A 14 22.08 16.88 2.82
N VAL A 15 22.42 15.93 1.96
CA VAL A 15 22.03 15.96 0.56
C VAL A 15 20.50 15.90 0.54
N LEU A 16 19.86 17.04 0.27
CA LEU A 16 18.47 17.07 -0.15
C LEU A 16 18.45 16.38 -1.51
N SER A 17 18.10 15.10 -1.54
CA SER A 17 17.75 14.42 -2.78
C SER A 17 16.46 15.06 -3.26
N PHE A 18 16.55 15.98 -4.24
CA PHE A 18 15.38 16.40 -4.99
C PHE A 18 14.86 15.16 -5.71
N GLY A 19 13.77 14.57 -5.20
CA GLY A 19 13.14 13.42 -5.84
C GLY A 19 12.83 13.76 -7.29
N GLN A 20 13.54 13.13 -8.23
CA GLN A 20 13.22 13.21 -9.65
C GLN A 20 12.00 12.32 -9.90
N ASN A 21 11.11 12.71 -10.80
CA ASN A 21 10.01 11.87 -11.22
C ASN A 21 10.54 10.53 -11.76
N PRO A 22 9.80 9.42 -11.57
CA PRO A 22 10.01 8.20 -12.33
C PRO A 22 10.12 8.53 -13.83
N SER A 23 11.17 8.04 -14.49
CA SER A 23 11.45 8.47 -15.86
C SER A 23 11.90 7.35 -16.78
N MET A 24 11.69 7.56 -18.07
CA MET A 24 12.18 6.72 -19.15
C MET A 24 12.93 7.56 -20.18
N THR A 25 14.21 7.24 -20.37
CA THR A 25 15.04 7.82 -21.44
C THR A 25 14.89 6.98 -22.70
N ILE A 26 14.49 7.61 -23.80
CA ILE A 26 14.13 6.96 -25.06
C ILE A 26 15.18 7.29 -26.12
N ALA A 27 15.83 6.25 -26.65
CA ALA A 27 16.81 6.36 -27.72
C ALA A 27 16.55 5.30 -28.80
N HIS A 28 17.20 5.39 -29.97
CA HIS A 28 17.14 4.29 -30.95
C HIS A 28 17.78 2.99 -30.43
N SER A 29 18.75 3.10 -29.52
CA SER A 29 19.41 1.97 -28.85
C SER A 29 18.52 1.26 -27.84
N GLY A 30 17.40 1.86 -27.43
CA GLY A 30 16.45 1.30 -26.49
C GLY A 30 15.91 2.32 -25.49
N ILE A 31 15.05 1.82 -24.61
CA ILE A 31 14.48 2.56 -23.47
C ILE A 31 15.26 2.18 -22.21
N VAL A 32 15.68 3.19 -21.44
CA VAL A 32 16.31 3.04 -20.12
C VAL A 32 15.39 3.63 -19.08
N THR A 33 15.11 2.90 -17.99
CA THR A 33 14.21 3.37 -16.92
C THR A 33 15.01 3.78 -15.67
N ALA A 34 14.54 4.83 -15.00
CA ALA A 34 15.07 5.29 -13.73
C ALA A 34 13.98 5.17 -12.62
N PRO A 35 14.30 4.66 -11.40
CA PRO A 35 15.62 4.24 -10.94
C PRO A 35 15.92 2.77 -11.30
N SER A 36 16.73 2.60 -12.36
CA SER A 36 17.41 1.39 -12.82
C SER A 36 16.57 0.14 -13.16
N SER A 37 16.16 0.03 -14.43
CA SER A 37 16.29 -1.24 -15.14
C SER A 37 16.43 -1.02 -16.66
N ASN A 38 17.06 -1.99 -17.34
CA ASN A 38 16.96 -2.10 -18.81
C ASN A 38 15.71 -2.90 -19.22
N ASP A 39 14.80 -3.14 -18.28
CA ASP A 39 13.62 -3.99 -18.48
C ASP A 39 12.50 -3.25 -19.21
N LYS A 40 12.80 -2.04 -19.71
CA LYS A 40 11.90 -1.17 -20.49
C LYS A 40 10.54 -1.00 -19.80
N SER A 41 10.55 -1.05 -18.47
CA SER A 41 9.35 -1.04 -17.66
C SER A 41 9.47 -0.13 -16.45
N LEU A 42 8.35 0.46 -16.08
CA LEU A 42 8.22 1.39 -14.97
C LEU A 42 6.97 1.02 -14.18
N THR A 43 7.08 1.04 -12.85
CA THR A 43 5.93 0.88 -11.96
C THR A 43 5.74 2.19 -11.21
N VAL A 44 4.53 2.72 -11.24
CA VAL A 44 4.14 3.98 -10.58
C VAL A 44 2.78 3.82 -9.91
N TYR A 45 2.39 4.78 -9.09
CA TYR A 45 1.03 4.87 -8.56
C TYR A 45 0.14 5.76 -9.44
N VAL A 46 -1.17 5.57 -9.33
CA VAL A 46 -2.17 6.43 -9.98
C VAL A 46 -1.87 7.90 -9.70
N GLY A 47 -1.73 8.69 -10.77
CA GLY A 47 -1.50 10.14 -10.66
C GLY A 47 -0.06 10.57 -10.43
N ASP A 48 0.89 9.63 -10.30
CA ASP A 48 2.31 9.97 -10.29
C ASP A 48 2.71 10.69 -11.60
N SER A 49 3.57 11.69 -11.48
CA SER A 49 4.21 12.33 -12.64
C SER A 49 5.28 11.42 -13.21
N ILE A 50 5.26 11.22 -14.52
CA ILE A 50 6.18 10.37 -15.29
C ILE A 50 6.86 11.24 -16.33
N ASP A 51 8.20 11.15 -16.41
CA ASP A 51 8.96 11.87 -17.43
C ASP A 51 9.42 10.92 -18.54
N PHE A 52 9.08 11.25 -19.78
CA PHE A 52 9.77 10.72 -20.95
C PHE A 52 10.85 11.71 -21.36
N ILE A 53 12.07 11.20 -21.60
CA ILE A 53 13.24 12.01 -21.90
C ILE A 53 13.83 11.55 -23.24
N HIS A 54 14.12 12.49 -24.13
CA HIS A 54 14.86 12.22 -25.37
C HIS A 54 16.30 11.85 -25.03
N GLY A 55 16.69 10.61 -25.34
CA GLY A 55 18.06 10.14 -25.15
C GLY A 55 18.95 10.42 -26.37
N SER A 56 18.52 9.98 -27.55
CA SER A 56 19.22 10.26 -28.81
C SER A 56 18.39 9.87 -30.03
N GLY A 57 18.86 10.28 -31.22
CA GLY A 57 18.23 9.92 -32.49
C GLY A 57 17.16 10.90 -32.93
N GLY A 58 16.20 10.40 -33.71
CA GLY A 58 15.12 11.18 -34.30
C GLY A 58 13.99 11.46 -33.30
N SER A 59 12.82 11.78 -33.84
CA SER A 59 11.58 11.89 -33.05
C SER A 59 11.16 10.52 -32.52
N HIS A 60 10.66 10.49 -31.29
CA HIS A 60 10.11 9.28 -30.68
C HIS A 60 8.65 9.53 -30.24
N PRO A 61 7.67 9.35 -31.14
CA PRO A 61 6.27 9.30 -30.78
C PRO A 61 5.98 7.94 -30.13
N MET A 62 5.97 7.89 -28.79
CA MET A 62 5.67 6.69 -28.03
C MET A 62 4.16 6.49 -28.01
N THR A 63 3.66 5.51 -28.76
CA THR A 63 2.24 5.29 -29.04
C THR A 63 1.76 3.93 -28.56
N GLU A 64 0.46 3.78 -28.34
CA GLU A 64 -0.20 2.53 -27.92
C GLU A 64 0.25 1.30 -28.72
N GLY A 65 0.52 0.21 -28.00
CA GLY A 65 0.62 -1.13 -28.57
C GLY A 65 1.67 -2.00 -27.89
N TRP A 66 1.57 -3.32 -28.13
CA TRP A 66 2.58 -4.31 -27.72
C TRP A 66 2.99 -5.28 -28.84
N GLN A 67 4.19 -5.85 -28.79
CA GLN A 67 4.72 -6.73 -29.86
C GLN A 67 3.85 -7.96 -30.12
N THR A 68 3.16 -8.45 -29.08
CA THR A 68 2.31 -9.64 -29.12
C THR A 68 0.81 -9.32 -29.22
N GLY A 69 0.45 -8.04 -29.41
CA GLY A 69 -0.93 -7.59 -29.65
C GLY A 69 -1.73 -7.21 -28.41
N GLU A 70 -1.11 -7.24 -27.23
CA GLU A 70 -1.72 -6.75 -25.99
C GLU A 70 -2.05 -5.26 -26.11
N ILE A 71 -3.17 -4.90 -25.49
CA ILE A 71 -3.72 -3.54 -25.45
C ILE A 71 -3.61 -3.05 -24.02
N SER A 72 -3.34 -1.76 -23.85
CA SER A 72 -3.35 -1.10 -22.55
C SER A 72 -4.72 -1.27 -21.88
N THR A 73 -4.71 -1.52 -20.57
CA THR A 73 -5.92 -1.73 -19.77
C THR A 73 -5.95 -0.77 -18.59
N PRO A 74 -7.13 -0.26 -18.19
CA PRO A 74 -8.42 -0.39 -18.87
C PRO A 74 -8.62 0.61 -20.03
N ILE A 75 -7.69 1.54 -20.21
CA ILE A 75 -7.75 2.58 -21.25
C ILE A 75 -6.48 2.55 -22.10
N THR A 76 -6.57 3.00 -23.36
CA THR A 76 -5.43 3.07 -24.26
C THR A 76 -4.41 4.11 -23.83
N PHE A 77 -3.13 3.85 -24.07
CA PHE A 77 -2.05 4.79 -23.86
C PHE A 77 -2.16 5.96 -24.85
N SER A 78 -2.09 7.19 -24.34
CA SER A 78 -2.05 8.40 -25.16
C SER A 78 -0.63 8.65 -25.64
N THR A 79 -0.46 9.00 -26.91
CA THR A 79 0.88 9.15 -27.50
C THR A 79 1.68 10.27 -26.84
N GLN A 80 2.85 9.93 -26.31
CA GLN A 80 3.81 10.87 -25.74
C GLN A 80 5.00 11.02 -26.68
N THR A 81 5.32 12.26 -27.08
CA THR A 81 6.41 12.51 -28.06
C THR A 81 7.56 13.27 -27.43
N VAL A 82 8.78 12.77 -27.64
CA VAL A 82 10.03 13.48 -27.31
C VAL A 82 10.91 13.62 -28.54
N THR A 83 11.60 14.74 -28.64
CA THR A 83 12.52 15.07 -29.75
C THR A 83 13.74 15.80 -29.23
N SER A 84 14.77 16.03 -30.05
CA SER A 84 15.89 16.88 -29.66
C SER A 84 15.50 18.33 -29.35
N SER A 85 14.40 18.82 -29.95
CA SER A 85 13.88 20.18 -29.72
C SER A 85 12.92 20.24 -28.53
N ASN A 86 12.27 19.13 -28.19
CA ASN A 86 11.40 18.95 -27.02
C ASN A 86 11.91 17.73 -26.24
N PRO A 87 13.01 17.90 -25.48
CA PRO A 87 13.77 16.77 -24.93
C PRO A 87 13.09 16.09 -23.75
N SER A 88 11.98 16.63 -23.24
CA SER A 88 11.22 16.00 -22.17
C SER A 88 9.73 16.28 -22.30
N THR A 89 8.92 15.33 -21.88
CA THR A 89 7.48 15.48 -21.66
C THR A 89 7.11 14.82 -20.33
N THR A 90 6.30 15.53 -19.53
CA THR A 90 5.80 15.04 -18.24
C THR A 90 4.31 14.78 -18.37
N PHE A 91 3.86 13.62 -17.90
CA PHE A 91 2.45 13.22 -17.94
C PHE A 91 2.11 12.35 -16.73
N ALA A 92 0.81 12.07 -16.55
CA ALA A 92 0.32 11.19 -15.48
C ALA A 92 -0.69 10.20 -16.04
N LEU A 93 -0.73 9.00 -15.46
CA LEU A 93 -1.72 7.99 -15.74
C LEU A 93 -2.65 7.87 -14.52
N ASN A 94 -3.90 8.30 -14.70
CA ASN A 94 -4.86 8.45 -13.60
C ASN A 94 -5.73 7.21 -13.34
N THR A 95 -5.48 6.12 -14.08
CA THR A 95 -6.23 4.88 -13.95
C THR A 95 -5.26 3.73 -13.73
N ALA A 96 -5.47 2.98 -12.64
CA ALA A 96 -4.68 1.79 -12.35
C ALA A 96 -4.83 0.77 -13.48
N GLY A 97 -3.74 0.11 -13.86
CA GLY A 97 -3.72 -0.73 -15.03
C GLY A 97 -2.33 -0.96 -15.60
N THR A 98 -2.28 -1.57 -16.79
CA THR A 98 -1.03 -1.82 -17.51
C THR A 98 -1.09 -1.13 -18.86
N TYR A 99 -0.07 -0.32 -19.15
CA TYR A 99 0.01 0.49 -20.35
C TYR A 99 1.20 0.05 -21.20
N TYR A 100 0.94 -0.27 -22.46
CA TYR A 100 1.92 -0.72 -23.44
C TYR A 100 2.10 0.34 -24.51
N PHE A 101 3.35 0.60 -24.87
CA PHE A 101 3.66 1.56 -25.91
C PHE A 101 4.92 1.21 -26.68
N HIS A 102 5.06 1.80 -27.86
CA HIS A 102 6.25 1.67 -28.68
C HIS A 102 6.56 2.96 -29.45
N CYS A 103 7.80 3.09 -29.92
CA CYS A 103 8.14 4.19 -30.82
C CYS A 103 7.46 3.99 -32.19
N GLY A 104 6.60 4.92 -32.57
CA GLY A 104 5.87 4.91 -33.84
C GLY A 104 6.73 5.24 -35.06
N THR A 105 7.90 5.85 -34.88
CA THR A 105 8.82 6.16 -36.01
C THR A 105 9.45 4.91 -36.62
N ASN A 106 9.67 3.86 -35.83
CA ASN A 106 10.14 2.58 -36.33
C ASN A 106 9.52 1.42 -35.51
N PRO A 107 8.28 1.00 -35.80
CA PRO A 107 7.58 -0.04 -35.05
C PRO A 107 8.30 -1.40 -35.03
N GLY A 108 9.12 -1.68 -36.05
CA GLY A 108 9.91 -2.91 -36.12
C GLY A 108 11.12 -2.94 -35.16
N ASN A 109 11.46 -1.82 -34.53
CA ASN A 109 12.55 -1.79 -33.55
C ASN A 109 12.07 -2.35 -32.20
N THR A 110 12.39 -3.62 -31.93
CA THR A 110 12.07 -4.31 -30.67
C THR A 110 12.73 -3.69 -29.43
N ASN A 111 13.69 -2.77 -29.61
CA ASN A 111 14.32 -2.06 -28.49
C ASN A 111 13.47 -0.92 -27.93
N ASN A 112 12.47 -0.42 -28.67
CA ASN A 112 11.70 0.75 -28.32
C ASN A 112 10.24 0.45 -27.95
N TRP A 113 10.03 -0.71 -27.33
CA TRP A 113 8.77 -1.09 -26.71
C TRP A 113 8.92 -0.98 -25.21
N GLY A 114 7.93 -0.39 -24.53
CA GLY A 114 7.96 -0.19 -23.10
C GLY A 114 6.60 -0.42 -22.44
N LYS A 115 6.65 -0.64 -21.13
CA LYS A 115 5.47 -0.95 -20.31
C LYS A 115 5.45 -0.08 -19.06
N ILE A 116 4.31 0.54 -18.76
CA ILE A 116 4.07 1.19 -17.46
C ILE A 116 3.00 0.43 -16.71
N THR A 117 3.31 -0.03 -15.50
CA THR A 117 2.33 -0.60 -14.56
C THR A 117 1.91 0.49 -13.58
N VAL A 118 0.62 0.83 -13.56
CA VAL A 118 0.05 1.83 -12.66
C VAL A 118 -0.69 1.11 -11.54
N LEU A 119 -0.17 1.21 -10.32
CA LEU A 119 -0.78 0.65 -9.13
C LEU A 119 -1.84 1.60 -8.58
N PRO A 120 -2.98 1.10 -8.06
CA PRO A 120 -3.92 1.96 -7.36
C PRO A 120 -3.25 2.54 -6.10
N ILE A 121 -3.59 3.78 -5.77
CA ILE A 121 -3.30 4.30 -4.43
C ILE A 121 -4.30 3.65 -3.47
N THR A 122 -3.82 2.77 -2.59
CA THR A 122 -4.63 2.26 -1.49
C THR A 122 -4.33 3.10 -0.25
N THR A 123 -5.00 4.23 -0.08
CA THR A 123 -5.11 4.87 1.24
C THR A 123 -6.19 4.15 2.04
N GLY A 124 -5.90 2.91 2.43
CA GLY A 124 -6.75 2.15 3.33
C GLY A 124 -6.22 2.29 4.75
N ILE A 125 -6.87 3.10 5.58
CA ILE A 125 -6.99 2.69 6.98
C ILE A 125 -7.97 1.53 6.90
N ASP A 126 -7.55 0.31 7.24
CA ASP A 126 -8.50 -0.75 7.52
C ASP A 126 -9.37 -0.23 8.68
N GLU A 127 -10.56 0.28 8.37
CA GLU A 127 -11.62 0.37 9.36
C GLU A 127 -11.93 -1.08 9.73
N ASN A 128 -11.23 -1.57 10.75
CA ASN A 128 -11.66 -2.71 11.51
C ASN A 128 -13.10 -2.39 11.90
N LYS A 129 -14.08 -3.04 11.25
CA LYS A 129 -15.44 -3.10 11.77
C LYS A 129 -15.33 -3.82 13.10
N THR A 130 -15.02 -3.06 14.16
CA THR A 130 -15.06 -3.54 15.52
C THR A 130 -16.47 -4.06 15.70
N VAL A 131 -16.61 -5.38 15.81
CA VAL A 131 -17.83 -5.95 16.37
C VAL A 131 -17.79 -5.51 17.83
N GLU A 132 -18.44 -4.40 18.14
CA GLU A 132 -18.54 -3.89 19.49
C GLU A 132 -19.48 -4.80 20.28
N TYR A 133 -18.92 -5.79 20.96
CA TYR A 133 -19.64 -6.51 21.99
C TYR A 133 -19.75 -5.61 23.22
N LYS A 134 -20.97 -5.37 23.71
CA LYS A 134 -21.16 -4.70 25.01
C LYS A 134 -21.47 -5.75 26.06
N ILE A 135 -20.65 -5.78 27.10
CA ILE A 135 -20.74 -6.74 28.20
C ILE A 135 -21.13 -5.98 29.46
N TYR A 136 -22.33 -6.25 29.98
CA TYR A 136 -22.88 -5.51 31.12
C TYR A 136 -23.88 -6.35 31.94
N PRO A 137 -24.17 -5.95 33.20
CA PRO A 137 -23.46 -4.92 33.94
C PRO A 137 -22.03 -5.37 34.27
N ASN A 138 -21.15 -4.42 34.53
CA ASN A 138 -19.86 -4.69 35.14
C ASN A 138 -19.64 -3.60 36.21
N PRO A 139 -19.64 -3.94 37.51
CA PRO A 139 -19.76 -5.27 38.11
C PRO A 139 -21.13 -5.96 37.95
N VAL A 140 -21.18 -7.28 38.09
CA VAL A 140 -22.40 -8.12 37.91
C VAL A 140 -22.61 -9.08 39.09
N SER A 141 -23.87 -9.27 39.50
CA SER A 141 -24.22 -10.24 40.54
C SER A 141 -24.64 -11.60 39.95
N ASN A 142 -25.67 -11.64 39.10
CA ASN A 142 -26.28 -12.92 38.73
C ASN A 142 -26.32 -13.15 37.22
N ILE A 143 -26.69 -12.13 36.44
CA ILE A 143 -26.90 -12.26 35.00
C ILE A 143 -25.97 -11.30 34.27
N LEU A 144 -25.11 -11.84 33.42
CA LEU A 144 -24.25 -11.10 32.50
C LEU A 144 -24.90 -11.07 31.12
N THR A 145 -24.99 -9.89 30.51
CA THR A 145 -25.55 -9.66 29.19
C THR A 145 -24.45 -9.29 28.19
N ILE A 146 -24.54 -9.85 26.98
CA ILE A 146 -23.64 -9.62 25.87
C ILE A 146 -24.47 -9.14 24.66
N GLU A 147 -24.48 -7.84 24.41
CA GLU A 147 -25.03 -7.31 23.17
C GLU A 147 -24.11 -7.63 21.99
N GLY A 148 -24.71 -8.04 20.88
CA GLY A 148 -23.98 -8.31 19.64
C GLY A 148 -23.36 -9.72 19.55
N LEU A 149 -23.66 -10.61 20.51
CA LEU A 149 -23.13 -11.99 20.48
C LEU A 149 -23.51 -12.70 19.17
N LYS A 150 -22.48 -13.15 18.45
CA LYS A 150 -22.60 -14.01 17.26
C LYS A 150 -21.77 -15.27 17.49
N GLY A 151 -22.43 -16.34 17.92
CA GLY A 151 -21.79 -17.63 18.21
C GLY A 151 -21.59 -17.88 19.70
N THR A 152 -20.43 -18.43 20.05
CA THR A 152 -20.11 -18.90 21.40
C THR A 152 -19.32 -17.87 22.19
N SER A 153 -19.67 -17.75 23.46
CA SER A 153 -18.92 -17.02 24.48
C SER A 153 -18.36 -18.01 25.50
N GLU A 154 -17.13 -17.77 25.94
CA GLU A 154 -16.42 -18.58 26.92
C GLU A 154 -15.97 -17.70 28.08
N ILE A 155 -16.24 -18.11 29.32
CA ILE A 155 -15.81 -17.40 30.53
C ILE A 155 -14.70 -18.19 31.20
N TYR A 156 -13.62 -17.51 31.57
CA TYR A 156 -12.44 -18.06 32.22
C TYR A 156 -12.18 -17.37 33.55
N ASN A 157 -11.67 -18.13 34.53
CA ASN A 157 -11.09 -17.55 35.73
C ASN A 157 -9.66 -17.02 35.45
N LEU A 158 -9.05 -16.32 36.43
CA LEU A 158 -7.70 -15.76 36.30
C LEU A 158 -6.58 -16.80 36.13
N LEU A 159 -6.85 -18.07 36.41
CA LEU A 159 -5.90 -19.17 36.17
C LEU A 159 -6.00 -19.71 34.73
N GLY A 160 -6.84 -19.12 33.88
CA GLY A 160 -7.07 -19.57 32.51
C GLY A 160 -7.98 -20.80 32.40
N LYS A 161 -8.63 -21.23 33.49
CA LYS A 161 -9.59 -22.34 33.45
C LYS A 161 -10.94 -21.84 32.95
N LYS A 162 -11.47 -22.48 31.89
CA LYS A 162 -12.84 -22.27 31.41
C LYS A 162 -13.85 -22.71 32.47
N VAL A 163 -14.76 -21.82 32.85
CA VAL A 163 -15.79 -22.06 33.87
C VAL A 163 -17.21 -22.08 33.30
N ILE A 164 -17.46 -21.36 32.20
CA ILE A 164 -18.75 -21.36 31.49
C ILE A 164 -18.49 -21.28 29.98
N GLU A 165 -19.32 -21.95 29.20
CA GLU A 165 -19.46 -21.80 27.75
C GLU A 165 -20.94 -21.58 27.44
N SER A 166 -21.27 -20.61 26.59
CA SER A 166 -22.65 -20.24 26.30
C SER A 166 -22.80 -19.65 24.90
N ASN A 167 -23.89 -20.02 24.22
CA ASN A 167 -24.32 -19.39 22.96
C ASN A 167 -25.46 -18.36 23.19
N SER A 168 -25.81 -18.09 24.45
CA SER A 168 -26.87 -17.16 24.85
C SER A 168 -26.31 -15.78 25.14
N GLN A 169 -27.03 -14.73 24.71
CA GLN A 169 -26.75 -13.34 25.03
C GLN A 169 -26.85 -13.04 26.54
N THR A 170 -27.58 -13.85 27.29
CA THR A 170 -27.69 -13.74 28.75
C THR A 170 -27.13 -14.98 29.41
N ILE A 171 -26.19 -14.82 30.33
CA ILE A 171 -25.49 -15.89 31.03
C ILE A 171 -25.75 -15.77 32.53
N ASN A 172 -26.27 -16.83 33.14
CA ASN A 172 -26.36 -16.91 34.59
C ASN A 172 -24.99 -17.29 35.17
N ILE A 173 -24.43 -16.40 35.98
CA ILE A 173 -23.14 -16.52 36.66
C ILE A 173 -23.28 -16.53 38.20
N GLU A 174 -24.49 -16.72 38.72
CA GLU A 174 -24.78 -16.70 40.17
C GLU A 174 -23.90 -17.67 40.97
N ASN A 175 -23.61 -18.84 40.38
CA ASN A 175 -22.79 -19.88 41.00
C ASN A 175 -21.27 -19.64 40.89
N LEU A 176 -20.83 -18.57 40.22
CA LEU A 176 -19.42 -18.22 40.17
C LEU A 176 -19.01 -17.52 41.49
N PRO A 177 -17.86 -17.89 42.09
CA PRO A 177 -17.30 -17.16 43.21
C PRO A 177 -17.03 -15.69 42.85
N LYS A 178 -17.08 -14.81 43.85
CA LYS A 178 -16.72 -13.39 43.70
C LYS A 178 -15.30 -13.25 43.16
N GLY A 179 -15.08 -12.35 42.20
CA GLY A 179 -13.76 -12.14 41.60
C GLY A 179 -13.79 -11.64 40.16
N ASN A 180 -12.60 -11.59 39.55
CA ASN A 180 -12.42 -11.17 38.16
C ASN A 180 -12.49 -12.36 37.21
N TYR A 181 -13.13 -12.15 36.06
CA TYR A 181 -13.26 -13.14 35.01
C TYR A 181 -12.94 -12.53 33.65
N VAL A 182 -12.47 -13.37 32.73
CA VAL A 182 -12.27 -13.02 31.32
C VAL A 182 -13.37 -13.67 30.52
N ILE A 183 -14.05 -12.90 29.67
CA ILE A 183 -14.97 -13.42 28.67
C ILE A 183 -14.32 -13.31 27.29
N LYS A 184 -14.43 -14.38 26.49
CA LYS A 184 -13.91 -14.49 25.13
C LYS A 184 -15.06 -14.77 24.16
N ILE A 185 -15.07 -14.07 23.03
CA ILE A 185 -16.04 -14.23 21.93
C ILE A 185 -15.25 -14.18 20.62
N GLY A 186 -14.92 -15.33 20.03
CA GLY A 186 -13.97 -15.41 18.92
C GLY A 186 -12.61 -14.83 19.32
N GLU A 187 -12.10 -13.85 18.57
CA GLU A 187 -10.86 -13.14 18.88
C GLU A 187 -11.03 -11.99 19.88
N TYR A 188 -12.28 -11.63 20.21
CA TYR A 188 -12.55 -10.58 21.20
C TYR A 188 -12.42 -11.14 22.62
N SER A 189 -11.79 -10.37 23.52
CA SER A 189 -11.77 -10.68 24.94
C SER A 189 -11.98 -9.42 25.79
N SER A 190 -12.65 -9.58 26.94
CA SER A 190 -12.90 -8.51 27.89
C SER A 190 -12.94 -9.05 29.32
N THR A 191 -12.90 -8.17 30.31
CA THR A 191 -12.93 -8.53 31.73
C THR A 191 -14.19 -8.02 32.41
N PHE A 192 -14.70 -8.77 33.38
CA PHE A 192 -15.80 -8.33 34.24
C PHE A 192 -15.60 -8.78 35.68
N ILE A 193 -16.26 -8.09 36.62
CA ILE A 193 -16.19 -8.33 38.06
C ILE A 193 -17.50 -8.98 38.53
N LYS A 194 -17.40 -10.17 39.14
CA LYS A 194 -18.51 -10.83 39.86
C LYS A 194 -18.54 -10.38 41.32
N ASN A 195 -19.68 -9.82 41.72
CA ASN A 195 -19.96 -9.36 43.10
C ASN A 195 -20.47 -10.45 44.03
#